data_AF-A0A0D2QMW5-F1
#
_entry.id   AF-A0A0D2QMW5-F1
#
_cell.length_a   1.000
_cell.length_b   1.000
_cell.length_c   1.000
_cell.angle_alpha   90.00
_cell.angle_beta   90.00
_cell.angle_gamma   90.00
#
_symmetry.space_group_name_H-M   'P 1'
#
loop_
_entity.id
_entity.type
_entity.pdbx_description
1 polymer ?
#
loop_
_entity_poly.entity_id
_entity_poly.type
_entity_poly.pdbx_seq_one_letter_code
_entity_poly.pdbx_strand_id
1 'polypeptide(L)'
;MDLTEGVGESSSPPRSFGNFNNYDIRTDVFNRLVEIGYEEAISNSDFRDNLDAHFNRLPASYALDVNVERVEDVLLHQKLLEAAKDPEKRPVYHIRFLENLCTREDNNDDQQDINSLSGQGPFGDGDGEKVVPSYKRSRDHPVDFEACPKLEDLNLDVRKNSKCVYDRYLTQNFSKRQEIVQLPIHEVIFSTTDRPKLLSQLSALLSDIELNIREAHVFSTTDGYSLDVFVVDGWPVEDTDGLYKAMEEAVSRSKGSLSGSLSSHSAIDDASATQSKSRDWEIDRRLLKIGERIASGSCGDLYHGVYLGQDVAVKFLRSEHLNDAMEDEFTQEVAILR
;
A
#
# COMPACT_ATOMS: atom_id res chain seq x y z
N MET A 1 9.28 59.28 -28.29
CA MET A 1 8.44 59.26 -27.08
C MET A 1 8.41 57.82 -26.62
N ASP A 2 9.15 57.55 -25.55
CA ASP A 2 9.24 56.26 -24.88
C ASP A 2 7.87 55.81 -24.39
N LEU A 3 7.54 54.53 -24.61
CA LEU A 3 6.47 53.84 -23.90
C LEU A 3 7.15 52.81 -22.99
N THR A 4 7.38 53.22 -21.75
CA THR A 4 7.81 52.34 -20.66
C THR A 4 6.62 51.48 -20.23
N GLU A 5 6.66 50.20 -20.60
CA GLU A 5 5.71 49.18 -20.15
C GLU A 5 6.05 48.80 -18.70
N GLY A 6 5.12 49.09 -17.78
CA GLY A 6 5.24 48.78 -16.36
C GLY A 6 5.05 47.28 -16.11
N VAL A 7 6.04 46.66 -15.49
CA VAL A 7 5.98 45.26 -15.06
C VAL A 7 5.02 45.15 -13.87
N GLY A 8 3.91 44.44 -14.07
CA GLY A 8 3.00 44.06 -12.99
C GLY A 8 3.61 42.93 -12.17
N GLU A 9 4.14 43.26 -10.99
CA GLU A 9 4.59 42.28 -10.01
C GLU A 9 3.37 41.59 -9.39
N SER A 10 2.99 40.42 -9.90
CA SER A 10 2.03 39.54 -9.24
C SER A 10 2.74 38.75 -8.13
N SER A 11 3.01 39.40 -7.00
CA SER A 11 3.43 38.73 -5.78
C SER A 11 2.26 37.90 -5.25
N SER A 12 2.35 36.58 -5.36
CA SER A 12 1.43 35.68 -4.66
C SER A 12 1.62 35.87 -3.14
N PRO A 13 0.56 35.80 -2.32
CA PRO A 13 0.70 35.94 -0.87
C PRO A 13 1.63 34.85 -0.34
N PRO A 14 2.42 35.11 0.71
CA PRO A 14 3.12 34.04 1.40
C PRO A 14 2.07 33.04 1.84
N ARG A 15 2.16 31.80 1.35
CA ARG A 15 1.43 30.70 1.97
C ARG A 15 1.96 30.65 3.40
N SER A 16 1.18 31.19 4.34
CA SER A 16 1.30 30.81 5.73
C SER A 16 1.26 29.29 5.71
N PHE A 17 2.40 28.64 5.93
CA PHE A 17 2.46 27.26 6.34
C PHE A 17 1.73 27.23 7.67
N GLY A 18 0.40 27.15 7.59
CA GLY A 18 -0.45 26.95 8.75
C GLY A 18 0.06 25.70 9.43
N ASN A 19 0.40 25.85 10.72
CA ASN A 19 0.62 24.78 11.66
C ASN A 19 -0.44 23.68 11.46
N PHE A 20 -0.14 22.70 10.62
CA PHE A 20 -0.70 21.38 10.80
C PHE A 20 0.05 20.81 11.98
N ASN A 21 -0.69 20.36 12.99
CA ASN A 21 -0.15 19.73 14.19
C ASN A 21 0.70 18.51 13.80
N ASN A 22 1.97 18.72 13.46
CA ASN A 22 3.07 17.84 13.84
C ASN A 22 3.06 17.82 15.37
N TYR A 23 2.09 17.12 15.96
CA TYR A 23 2.37 16.38 17.18
C TYR A 23 3.70 15.70 16.90
N ASP A 24 4.71 16.05 17.70
CA ASP A 24 6.07 15.68 17.45
C ASP A 24 6.14 14.15 17.55
N ILE A 25 5.89 13.47 16.43
CA ILE A 25 5.78 12.00 16.35
C ILE A 25 7.01 11.34 16.96
N ARG A 26 8.16 12.02 16.90
CA ARG A 26 9.40 11.61 17.58
C ARG A 26 9.23 11.58 19.09
N THR A 27 8.69 12.66 19.66
CA THR A 27 8.35 12.74 21.09
C THR A 27 7.26 11.74 21.47
N ASP A 28 6.23 11.55 20.65
CA ASP A 28 5.16 10.58 20.93
C ASP A 28 5.69 9.13 20.91
N VAL A 29 6.49 8.78 19.91
CA VAL A 29 7.19 7.48 19.81
C VAL A 29 8.10 7.29 21.02
N PHE A 30 8.93 8.27 21.37
CA PHE A 30 9.81 8.19 22.54
C PHE A 30 9.03 8.00 23.83
N ASN A 31 8.00 8.81 24.08
CA ASN A 31 7.17 8.71 25.28
C ASN A 31 6.50 7.35 25.36
N ARG A 32 5.99 6.84 24.23
CA ARG A 32 5.36 5.53 24.17
C ARG A 32 6.34 4.40 24.46
N LEU A 33 7.57 4.48 23.94
CA LEU A 33 8.63 3.51 24.23
C LEU A 33 9.01 3.49 25.72
N VAL A 34 9.00 4.65 26.37
CA VAL A 34 9.17 4.76 27.83
C VAL A 34 7.98 4.15 28.57
N GLU A 35 6.74 4.40 28.13
CA GLU A 35 5.53 3.85 28.74
C GLU A 35 5.46 2.32 28.70
N ILE A 36 5.88 1.70 27.58
CA ILE A 36 5.90 0.23 27.44
C ILE A 36 7.09 -0.42 28.18
N GLY A 37 7.98 0.37 28.77
CA GLY A 37 9.11 -0.14 29.53
C GLY A 37 10.29 -0.59 28.67
N TYR A 38 10.50 0.01 27.49
CA TYR A 38 11.65 -0.34 26.66
C TYR A 38 12.95 0.07 27.35
N GLU A 39 13.77 -0.92 27.72
CA GLU A 39 14.94 -0.76 28.59
C GLU A 39 15.90 0.33 28.09
N GLU A 40 16.21 0.37 26.78
CA GLU A 40 17.13 1.37 26.25
C GLU A 40 16.54 2.78 26.30
N ALA A 41 15.22 2.95 26.15
CA ALA A 41 14.59 4.27 26.25
C ALA A 41 14.64 4.84 27.68
N ILE A 42 14.72 3.96 28.70
CA ILE A 42 14.75 4.35 30.11
C ILE A 42 16.18 4.50 30.62
N SER A 43 17.05 3.57 30.23
CA SER A 43 18.39 3.41 30.79
C SER A 43 19.48 4.14 29.99
N ASN A 44 19.25 4.45 28.72
CA ASN A 44 20.24 5.10 27.85
C ASN A 44 19.88 6.58 27.60
N SER A 45 20.74 7.49 28.06
CA SER A 45 20.59 8.94 27.85
C SER A 45 20.62 9.35 26.37
N ASP A 46 21.35 8.60 25.56
CA ASP A 46 21.62 8.92 24.16
C ASP A 46 20.56 8.30 23.23
N PHE A 47 19.60 7.53 23.79
CA PHE A 47 18.56 6.87 23.02
C PHE A 47 17.69 7.87 22.25
N ARG A 48 17.37 9.00 22.88
CA ARG A 48 16.58 10.06 22.24
C ARG A 48 17.30 10.63 21.02
N ASP A 49 18.59 10.91 21.15
CA ASP A 49 19.41 11.43 20.05
C ASP A 49 19.54 10.38 18.91
N ASN A 50 19.66 9.10 19.25
CA ASN A 50 19.68 8.01 18.27
C ASN A 50 18.35 7.87 17.51
N LEU A 51 17.22 8.02 18.20
CA LEU A 51 15.89 8.00 17.60
C LEU A 51 15.71 9.21 16.67
N ASP A 52 16.10 10.40 17.12
CA ASP A 52 16.06 11.61 16.31
C ASP A 52 16.96 11.49 15.07
N ALA A 53 18.16 10.91 15.21
CA ALA A 53 19.04 10.61 14.09
C ALA A 53 18.41 9.64 13.09
N HIS A 54 17.67 8.62 13.56
CA HIS A 54 16.93 7.71 12.67
C HIS A 54 15.86 8.45 11.87
N PHE A 55 15.04 9.29 12.51
CA PHE A 55 14.02 10.09 11.83
C PHE A 55 14.64 11.10 10.84
N ASN A 56 15.76 11.73 11.19
CA ASN A 56 16.42 12.72 10.34
C ASN A 56 17.06 12.11 9.09
N ARG A 57 17.31 10.79 9.12
CA ARG A 57 17.88 10.04 8.01
C ARG A 57 16.83 9.60 6.99
N LEU A 58 15.55 9.61 7.37
CA LEU A 58 14.42 9.21 6.54
C LEU A 58 13.66 10.44 6.01
N PRO A 59 12.91 10.31 4.90
CA PRO A 59 12.12 11.40 4.37
C PRO A 59 10.97 11.75 5.32
N ALA A 60 10.47 12.98 5.25
CA ALA A 60 9.37 13.44 6.09
C ALA A 60 8.08 12.61 5.92
N SER A 61 7.90 11.92 4.79
CA SER A 61 6.79 10.99 4.58
C SER A 61 6.81 9.81 5.55
N TYR A 62 7.99 9.33 5.97
CA TYR A 62 8.10 8.25 6.95
C TYR A 62 7.35 8.55 8.24
N ALA A 63 7.45 9.80 8.73
CA ALA A 63 6.75 10.25 9.93
C ALA A 63 5.22 10.20 9.80
N LEU A 64 4.68 10.28 8.58
CA LEU A 64 3.24 10.19 8.31
C LEU A 64 2.74 8.74 8.31
N ASP A 65 3.63 7.79 7.96
CA ASP A 65 3.32 6.36 7.85
C ASP A 65 3.63 5.59 9.16
N VAL A 66 4.23 6.24 10.16
CA VAL A 66 4.49 5.64 11.48
C VAL A 66 3.17 5.39 12.23
N ASN A 67 2.96 4.15 12.66
CA ASN A 67 1.84 3.78 13.51
C ASN A 67 2.18 3.99 15.00
N VAL A 68 1.48 4.94 15.65
CA VAL A 68 1.64 5.26 17.09
C VAL A 68 1.19 4.12 18.01
N GLU A 69 0.33 3.22 17.54
CA GLU A 69 -0.05 2.02 18.30
C GLU A 69 1.07 0.97 18.32
N ARG A 70 2.01 1.03 17.37
CA ARG A 70 3.08 0.05 17.14
C ARG A 70 4.44 0.73 17.01
N VAL A 71 4.82 1.48 18.02
CA VAL A 71 6.08 2.26 18.04
C VAL A 71 7.34 1.38 17.96
N GLU A 72 7.22 0.11 18.27
CA GLU A 72 8.29 -0.89 18.12
C GLU A 72 8.69 -1.07 16.65
N ASP A 73 7.81 -0.76 15.69
CA ASP A 73 8.10 -0.83 14.26
C ASP A 73 9.21 0.16 13.89
N VAL A 74 9.26 1.33 14.54
CA VAL A 74 10.35 2.30 14.34
C VAL A 74 11.71 1.69 14.72
N LEU A 75 11.75 0.91 15.81
CA LEU A 75 12.97 0.23 16.26
C LEU A 75 13.34 -0.93 15.33
N LEU A 76 12.33 -1.65 14.83
CA LEU A 76 12.52 -2.68 13.81
C LEU A 76 13.13 -2.08 12.54
N HIS A 77 12.58 -0.99 12.03
CA HIS A 77 13.11 -0.27 10.86
C HIS A 77 14.55 0.18 11.08
N GLN A 78 14.86 0.75 12.24
CA GLN A 78 16.21 1.14 12.61
C GLN A 78 17.16 -0.06 12.61
N LYS A 79 16.75 -1.19 13.20
CA LYS A 79 17.54 -2.43 13.25
C LYS A 79 17.77 -3.03 11.87
N LEU A 80 16.76 -3.03 11.00
CA LEU A 80 16.88 -3.54 9.63
C LEU A 80 17.84 -2.68 8.80
N LEU A 81 17.79 -1.36 8.93
CA LEU A 81 18.74 -0.45 8.29
C LEU A 81 20.17 -0.63 8.82
N GLU A 82 20.34 -0.84 10.13
CA GLU A 82 21.66 -1.11 10.70
C GLU A 82 22.22 -2.46 10.22
N ALA A 83 21.39 -3.51 10.21
CA ALA A 83 21.78 -4.83 9.71
C ALA A 83 22.16 -4.79 8.23
N ALA A 84 21.48 -3.96 7.44
CA ALA A 84 21.80 -3.78 6.02
C ALA A 84 23.13 -3.06 5.80
N LYS A 85 23.80 -2.49 6.80
CA LYS A 85 25.17 -1.98 6.60
C LYS A 85 26.18 -3.09 6.31
N ASP A 86 25.90 -4.32 6.73
CA ASP A 86 26.71 -5.50 6.40
C ASP A 86 26.40 -6.01 4.99
N PRO A 87 27.34 -5.96 4.02
CA PRO A 87 27.10 -6.41 2.65
C PRO A 87 26.71 -7.89 2.53
N GLU A 88 27.20 -8.75 3.43
CA GLU A 88 26.95 -10.19 3.38
C GLU A 88 25.53 -10.57 3.82
N LYS A 89 24.87 -9.67 4.56
CA LYS A 89 23.49 -9.86 5.02
C LYS A 89 22.44 -9.32 4.06
N ARG A 90 22.85 -8.67 2.95
CA ARG A 90 21.92 -8.01 2.03
C ARG A 90 21.26 -8.98 1.03
N PRO A 91 19.99 -8.72 0.65
CA PRO A 91 19.06 -7.80 1.32
C PRO A 91 18.66 -8.34 2.70
N VAL A 92 18.52 -7.43 3.68
CA VAL A 92 17.94 -7.80 4.99
C VAL A 92 16.43 -7.67 4.86
N TYR A 93 15.69 -8.64 5.38
CA TYR A 93 14.23 -8.60 5.33
C TYR A 93 13.59 -9.11 6.61
N HIS A 94 12.36 -8.66 6.84
CA HIS A 94 11.48 -9.11 7.91
C HIS A 94 10.10 -9.40 7.33
N ILE A 95 9.50 -10.51 7.76
CA ILE A 95 8.18 -10.96 7.35
C ILE A 95 7.34 -11.21 8.60
N ARG A 96 6.11 -10.71 8.60
CA ARG A 96 5.13 -10.96 9.65
C ARG A 96 3.73 -11.12 9.07
N PHE A 97 2.90 -11.90 9.75
CA PHE A 97 1.46 -11.94 9.49
C PHE A 97 0.80 -10.67 10.03
N LEU A 98 -0.16 -10.12 9.29
CA LEU A 98 -0.96 -8.96 9.72
C LEU A 98 -2.38 -9.37 10.10
N GLU A 99 -3.19 -9.81 9.13
CA GLU A 99 -4.60 -10.11 9.33
C GLU A 99 -5.18 -10.99 8.21
N ASN A 100 -6.41 -11.46 8.35
CA ASN A 100 -7.13 -12.21 7.31
C ASN A 100 -8.17 -11.32 6.63
N LEU A 101 -8.09 -11.16 5.30
CA LEU A 101 -9.12 -10.46 4.53
C LEU A 101 -10.34 -11.35 4.35
N CYS A 102 -11.53 -10.82 4.65
CA CYS A 102 -12.81 -11.47 4.36
C CYS A 102 -13.41 -10.83 3.11
N THR A 103 -13.52 -11.57 2.01
CA THR A 103 -14.29 -11.13 0.84
C THR A 103 -15.72 -11.66 0.96
N ARG A 104 -16.66 -10.77 1.30
CA ARG A 104 -18.08 -11.09 1.12
C ARG A 104 -18.42 -10.86 -0.34
N GLU A 105 -18.75 -11.92 -1.06
CA GLU A 105 -19.50 -11.80 -2.31
C GLU A 105 -20.91 -11.33 -1.96
N ASP A 106 -21.19 -10.04 -2.13
CA ASP A 106 -22.54 -9.47 -2.08
C ASP A 106 -23.36 -10.06 -3.23
N ASN A 107 -23.92 -11.24 -3.00
CA ASN A 107 -25.01 -11.76 -3.80
C ASN A 107 -26.24 -10.92 -3.46
N ASN A 108 -26.50 -9.92 -4.30
CA ASN A 108 -27.81 -9.30 -4.41
C ASN A 108 -28.80 -10.37 -4.87
N ASP A 109 -29.52 -10.99 -3.94
CA ASP A 109 -30.73 -11.73 -4.25
C ASP A 109 -31.87 -11.23 -3.33
N ASP A 110 -32.71 -10.39 -3.92
CA ASP A 110 -34.06 -10.11 -3.47
C ASP A 110 -34.89 -11.40 -3.44
N GLN A 111 -35.25 -11.92 -2.26
CA GLN A 111 -36.50 -12.67 -2.15
C GLN A 111 -37.07 -12.64 -0.72
N GLN A 112 -38.36 -12.37 -0.70
CA GLN A 112 -39.27 -12.14 0.39
C GLN A 112 -39.44 -13.34 1.33
N ASP A 113 -39.81 -13.02 2.58
CA ASP A 113 -40.64 -13.73 3.56
C ASP A 113 -40.83 -15.25 3.43
N ILE A 114 -40.72 -15.97 4.56
CA ILE A 114 -41.83 -16.72 5.22
C ILE A 114 -41.30 -17.31 6.54
N ASN A 115 -41.96 -16.94 7.64
CA ASN A 115 -41.86 -17.54 8.97
C ASN A 115 -42.19 -19.04 8.99
N SER A 116 -41.50 -19.83 9.84
CA SER A 116 -42.14 -20.85 10.70
C SER A 116 -41.17 -21.53 11.68
N LEU A 117 -41.48 -21.39 12.98
CA LEU A 117 -41.50 -22.41 14.07
C LEU A 117 -40.17 -23.13 14.40
N SER A 118 -39.71 -23.31 15.64
CA SER A 118 -40.37 -23.45 16.94
C SER A 118 -39.32 -23.39 18.05
N GLY A 119 -39.64 -22.76 19.18
CA GLY A 119 -38.86 -22.86 20.41
C GLY A 119 -39.80 -23.28 21.54
N GLN A 120 -39.69 -24.53 21.98
CA GLN A 120 -40.33 -25.02 23.20
C GLN A 120 -39.72 -24.32 24.41
N GLY A 121 -40.56 -23.68 25.23
CA GLY A 121 -40.21 -23.25 26.58
C GLY A 121 -41.15 -23.94 27.58
N PRO A 122 -40.66 -24.38 28.75
CA PRO A 122 -41.52 -24.98 29.77
C PRO A 122 -41.77 -24.01 30.94
N PHE A 123 -42.99 -24.13 31.51
CA PHE A 123 -43.49 -23.56 32.79
C PHE A 123 -43.73 -22.03 32.79
N GLY A 124 -44.82 -21.45 33.28
CA GLY A 124 -46.00 -21.89 34.03
C GLY A 124 -46.56 -20.64 34.76
N ASP A 125 -47.88 -20.54 34.89
CA ASP A 125 -48.67 -19.58 35.72
C ASP A 125 -49.03 -18.19 35.15
N GLY A 126 -50.24 -18.10 34.58
CA GLY A 126 -51.45 -17.76 35.36
C GLY A 126 -51.87 -16.29 35.52
N ASP A 127 -53.05 -15.96 34.97
CA ASP A 127 -53.94 -14.81 35.21
C ASP A 127 -53.46 -13.41 34.76
N GLY A 128 -54.24 -12.57 34.07
CA GLY A 128 -55.65 -12.61 33.68
C GLY A 128 -56.09 -11.17 33.36
N GLU A 129 -57.03 -11.00 32.43
CA GLU A 129 -57.81 -9.77 32.15
C GLU A 129 -57.03 -8.57 31.55
N LYS A 130 -57.54 -7.75 30.62
CA LYS A 130 -58.86 -7.58 29.99
C LYS A 130 -58.73 -6.54 28.86
N VAL A 131 -59.65 -6.66 27.88
CA VAL A 131 -60.36 -5.56 27.19
C VAL A 131 -59.65 -4.85 26.02
N VAL A 132 -60.21 -5.18 24.84
CA VAL A 132 -60.19 -4.54 23.52
C VAL A 132 -61.21 -3.37 23.46
N PRO A 133 -61.61 -2.77 22.31
CA PRO A 133 -60.92 -2.21 21.12
C PRO A 133 -61.48 -0.81 20.70
N SER A 134 -61.00 -0.34 19.53
CA SER A 134 -61.78 0.37 18.47
C SER A 134 -61.85 1.90 18.67
N TYR A 135 -61.88 2.79 17.66
CA TYR A 135 -62.67 2.80 16.42
C TYR A 135 -62.05 3.72 15.34
N LYS A 136 -62.10 3.27 14.08
CA LYS A 136 -62.39 3.95 12.79
C LYS A 136 -62.27 5.50 12.72
N ARG A 137 -61.66 6.02 11.64
CA ARG A 137 -62.31 6.43 10.36
C ARG A 137 -61.34 7.18 9.43
N SER A 138 -61.68 7.11 8.16
CA SER A 138 -61.05 7.45 6.88
C SER A 138 -60.94 8.94 6.48
N ARG A 139 -60.02 9.23 5.52
CA ARG A 139 -60.24 9.92 4.21
C ARG A 139 -59.40 11.21 3.92
N ASP A 140 -58.58 11.11 2.85
CA ASP A 140 -58.11 12.06 1.79
C ASP A 140 -57.35 13.41 2.02
N HIS A 141 -56.05 13.43 1.60
CA HIS A 141 -55.25 14.42 0.81
C HIS A 141 -54.89 15.83 1.40
N PRO A 142 -53.94 16.62 0.84
CA PRO A 142 -52.48 16.44 0.64
C PRO A 142 -51.62 17.68 1.10
N VAL A 143 -50.28 17.55 1.04
CA VAL A 143 -49.21 18.61 1.09
C VAL A 143 -49.00 19.36 2.43
N ASP A 144 -47.84 19.18 3.07
CA ASP A 144 -46.86 20.25 3.33
C ASP A 144 -45.62 19.74 4.10
N PHE A 145 -44.48 20.37 3.80
CA PHE A 145 -43.18 20.18 4.44
C PHE A 145 -43.27 20.47 5.94
N GLU A 146 -42.79 19.54 6.78
CA GLU A 146 -42.57 19.77 8.20
C GLU A 146 -41.11 19.45 8.58
N ALA A 147 -40.46 20.47 9.12
CA ALA A 147 -39.15 20.39 9.73
C ALA A 147 -39.26 19.68 11.08
N CYS A 148 -38.46 18.63 11.30
CA CYS A 148 -38.31 18.01 12.61
C CYS A 148 -36.99 18.45 13.28
N PRO A 149 -37.06 19.00 14.51
CA PRO A 149 -35.90 19.37 15.31
C PRO A 149 -35.43 18.23 16.23
N LYS A 150 -34.20 18.39 16.73
CA LYS A 150 -33.60 17.85 17.97
C LYS A 150 -33.43 16.32 18.09
N LEU A 151 -32.16 15.94 18.01
CA LEU A 151 -31.61 14.64 18.38
C LEU A 151 -31.02 14.80 19.79
N GLU A 152 -31.69 14.20 20.78
CA GLU A 152 -31.24 14.12 22.17
C GLU A 152 -31.22 12.63 22.56
N ASP A 153 -30.13 12.25 23.23
CA ASP A 153 -29.93 11.06 24.06
C ASP A 153 -29.95 9.65 23.44
N LEU A 154 -28.74 9.15 23.16
CA LEU A 154 -28.35 7.79 23.56
C LEU A 154 -26.89 7.78 24.04
N ASN A 155 -26.73 7.86 25.36
CA ASN A 155 -25.52 7.42 26.06
C ASN A 155 -25.43 5.90 26.02
N LEU A 156 -24.26 5.36 25.72
CA LEU A 156 -23.88 3.98 26.05
C LEU A 156 -22.37 3.92 26.35
N ASP A 157 -22.05 4.00 27.64
CA ASP A 157 -20.89 3.31 28.20
C ASP A 157 -20.98 1.81 27.90
N VAL A 158 -19.85 1.15 27.60
CA VAL A 158 -19.47 -0.19 28.13
C VAL A 158 -18.13 -0.65 27.52
N ARG A 159 -17.08 -0.48 28.34
CA ARG A 159 -16.18 -1.51 28.87
C ARG A 159 -15.45 -2.48 27.91
N LYS A 160 -14.12 -2.43 28.03
CA LYS A 160 -13.04 -3.32 27.59
C LYS A 160 -13.28 -4.85 27.70
N ASN A 161 -12.65 -5.54 26.72
CA ASN A 161 -12.03 -6.88 26.70
C ASN A 161 -12.90 -8.14 26.77
N SER A 162 -12.80 -8.99 25.72
CA SER A 162 -12.44 -10.41 25.88
C SER A 162 -11.97 -11.07 24.57
N LYS A 163 -10.69 -11.47 24.57
CA LYS A 163 -9.97 -12.53 23.85
C LYS A 163 -10.83 -13.67 23.25
N CYS A 164 -10.56 -14.07 22.01
CA CYS A 164 -11.09 -15.31 21.42
C CYS A 164 -9.96 -16.22 20.90
N VAL A 165 -9.69 -17.30 21.65
CA VAL A 165 -8.78 -18.45 21.43
C VAL A 165 -9.43 -19.54 22.31
N TYR A 166 -9.87 -20.74 21.94
CA TYR A 166 -9.72 -21.67 20.80
C TYR A 166 -10.90 -22.66 20.87
N ASP A 167 -11.39 -23.18 19.74
CA ASP A 167 -11.78 -24.61 19.58
C ASP A 167 -12.04 -24.83 18.07
N ARG A 168 -11.12 -25.43 17.30
CA ARG A 168 -10.85 -26.86 17.11
C ARG A 168 -12.10 -27.68 16.75
N TYR A 169 -11.96 -28.43 15.65
CA TYR A 169 -12.89 -29.39 15.03
C TYR A 169 -13.90 -28.83 14.02
N LEU A 170 -13.48 -28.66 12.78
CA LEU A 170 -14.32 -29.05 11.64
C LEU A 170 -13.48 -29.85 10.64
N THR A 171 -13.33 -31.13 10.96
CA THR A 171 -13.14 -32.18 9.98
C THR A 171 -14.34 -32.15 9.03
N GLN A 172 -14.08 -31.77 7.78
CA GLN A 172 -14.71 -32.28 6.57
C GLN A 172 -16.21 -32.62 6.69
N ASN A 173 -17.08 -31.69 6.28
CA ASN A 173 -18.40 -32.04 5.75
C ASN A 173 -18.89 -30.96 4.79
N PHE A 174 -19.15 -31.39 3.55
CA PHE A 174 -19.75 -30.61 2.47
C PHE A 174 -21.11 -30.03 2.90
N SER A 175 -21.24 -28.71 2.88
CA SER A 175 -22.53 -28.03 2.75
C SER A 175 -22.34 -26.69 2.08
N LYS A 176 -22.97 -26.55 0.90
CA LYS A 176 -23.05 -25.32 0.11
C LYS A 176 -23.59 -24.16 0.96
N ARG A 177 -22.71 -23.35 1.54
CA ARG A 177 -22.99 -22.02 2.09
C ARG A 177 -21.71 -21.20 1.90
N GLN A 178 -21.85 -20.02 1.30
CA GLN A 178 -20.81 -19.08 0.88
C GLN A 178 -19.47 -19.24 1.62
N GLU A 179 -18.46 -19.63 0.87
CA GLU A 179 -17.10 -19.85 1.33
C GLU A 179 -16.49 -18.48 1.62
N ILE A 180 -16.45 -18.07 2.89
CA ILE A 180 -15.66 -16.91 3.30
C ILE A 180 -14.20 -17.29 3.08
N VAL A 181 -13.63 -16.89 1.95
CA VAL A 181 -12.22 -17.08 1.69
C VAL A 181 -11.48 -16.07 2.57
N GLN A 182 -10.97 -16.54 3.70
CA GLN A 182 -10.02 -15.78 4.51
C GLN A 182 -8.67 -15.84 3.80
N LEU A 183 -8.26 -14.72 3.21
CA LEU A 183 -6.96 -14.59 2.58
C LEU A 183 -5.97 -13.96 3.57
N PRO A 184 -4.93 -14.68 4.01
CA PRO A 184 -3.89 -14.13 4.86
C PRO A 184 -3.19 -12.94 4.19
N ILE A 185 -3.01 -11.87 4.95
CA ILE A 185 -2.21 -10.71 4.59
C ILE A 185 -0.93 -10.76 5.41
N HIS A 186 0.19 -10.57 4.73
CA HIS A 186 1.52 -10.49 5.33
C HIS A 186 2.13 -9.13 5.05
N GLU A 187 3.04 -8.72 5.93
CA GLU A 187 3.93 -7.60 5.71
C GLU A 187 5.34 -8.11 5.47
N VAL A 188 5.98 -7.58 4.43
CA VAL A 188 7.36 -7.86 4.08
C VAL A 188 8.12 -6.54 4.05
N ILE A 189 9.11 -6.39 4.93
CA ILE A 189 9.98 -5.22 4.99
C ILE A 189 11.34 -5.61 4.43
N PHE A 190 11.85 -4.86 3.47
CA PHE A 190 13.22 -4.97 2.97
C PHE A 190 14.07 -3.79 3.40
N SER A 191 15.35 -4.06 3.62
CA SER A 191 16.39 -3.08 3.87
C SER A 191 17.65 -3.46 3.08
N THR A 192 18.06 -2.56 2.19
CA THR A 192 19.23 -2.76 1.31
C THR A 192 19.79 -1.42 0.86
N THR A 193 20.84 -1.42 0.05
CA THR A 193 21.37 -0.19 -0.56
C THR A 193 20.37 0.37 -1.55
N ASP A 194 20.13 1.68 -1.51
CA ASP A 194 19.28 2.35 -2.48
C ASP A 194 20.01 2.47 -3.83
N ARG A 195 19.35 2.01 -4.89
CA ARG A 195 19.91 1.90 -6.25
C ARG A 195 18.80 2.03 -7.29
N PRO A 196 19.12 2.47 -8.51
CA PRO A 196 18.17 2.43 -9.62
C PRO A 196 17.58 1.02 -9.79
N LYS A 197 16.27 0.96 -10.02
CA LYS A 197 15.48 -0.26 -10.24
C LYS A 197 15.34 -1.18 -9.02
N LEU A 198 15.72 -0.77 -7.82
CA LEU A 198 15.54 -1.57 -6.61
C LEU A 198 14.08 -2.03 -6.45
N LEU A 199 13.11 -1.12 -6.55
CA LEU A 199 11.69 -1.46 -6.43
C LEU A 199 11.25 -2.51 -7.45
N SER A 200 11.67 -2.38 -8.71
CA SER A 200 11.40 -3.38 -9.75
C SER A 200 12.00 -4.74 -9.41
N GLN A 201 13.21 -4.78 -8.87
CA GLN A 201 13.85 -6.03 -8.41
C GLN A 201 13.10 -6.67 -7.24
N LEU A 202 12.66 -5.88 -6.26
CA LEU A 202 11.89 -6.37 -5.12
C LEU A 202 10.49 -6.85 -5.55
N SER A 203 9.82 -6.13 -6.46
CA SER A 203 8.54 -6.57 -7.01
C SER A 203 8.67 -7.87 -7.80
N ALA A 204 9.73 -8.03 -8.59
CA ALA A 204 10.01 -9.29 -9.28
C ALA A 204 10.27 -10.43 -8.27
N LEU A 205 11.03 -10.18 -7.21
CA LEU A 205 11.29 -11.15 -6.15
C LEU A 205 9.99 -11.61 -5.45
N LEU A 206 9.09 -10.67 -5.15
CA LEU A 206 7.78 -10.98 -4.55
C LEU A 206 6.90 -11.78 -5.53
N SER A 207 6.92 -11.41 -6.81
CA SER A 207 6.20 -12.13 -7.86
C SER A 207 6.73 -13.56 -8.09
N ASP A 208 8.03 -13.80 -7.92
CA ASP A 208 8.65 -15.13 -8.02
C ASP A 208 8.16 -16.09 -6.92
N ILE A 209 7.62 -15.54 -5.83
CA ILE A 209 7.02 -16.27 -4.71
C ILE A 209 5.49 -16.29 -4.84
N GLU A 210 4.94 -15.76 -5.95
CA GLU A 210 3.50 -15.65 -6.21
C GLU A 210 2.75 -14.77 -5.20
N LEU A 211 3.44 -13.76 -4.64
CA LEU A 211 2.84 -12.76 -3.76
C LEU A 211 2.32 -11.57 -4.58
N ASN A 212 1.14 -11.07 -4.24
CA ASN A 212 0.59 -9.85 -4.82
C ASN A 212 0.79 -8.68 -3.87
N ILE A 213 1.29 -7.57 -4.40
CA ILE A 213 1.48 -6.33 -3.65
C ILE A 213 0.15 -5.59 -3.56
N ARG A 214 -0.29 -5.30 -2.33
CA ARG A 214 -1.48 -4.50 -2.05
C ARG A 214 -1.13 -3.05 -1.76
N GLU A 215 -0.04 -2.87 -1.03
CA GLU A 215 0.46 -1.57 -0.59
C GLU A 215 1.98 -1.61 -0.53
N ALA A 216 2.61 -0.48 -0.82
CA ALA A 216 4.06 -0.33 -0.77
C ALA A 216 4.41 1.05 -0.23
N HIS A 217 5.22 1.07 0.83
CA HIS A 217 5.81 2.27 1.42
C HIS A 217 7.32 2.20 1.25
N VAL A 218 7.88 3.10 0.45
CA VAL A 218 9.29 3.07 0.05
C VAL A 218 9.99 4.32 0.56
N PHE A 219 11.07 4.13 1.32
CA PHE A 219 11.82 5.24 1.92
C PHE A 219 13.31 5.13 1.60
N SER A 220 13.82 6.06 0.79
CA SER A 220 15.25 6.27 0.60
C SER A 220 15.84 7.06 1.77
N THR A 221 16.91 6.55 2.36
CA THR A 221 17.64 7.22 3.43
C THR A 221 18.72 8.16 2.88
N THR A 222 19.08 9.18 3.67
CA THR A 222 20.15 10.13 3.30
C THR A 222 21.55 9.49 3.26
N ASP A 223 21.73 8.29 3.84
CA ASP A 223 22.98 7.53 3.82
C ASP A 223 23.03 6.45 2.72
N GLY A 224 22.10 6.46 1.77
CA GLY A 224 22.14 5.62 0.57
C GLY A 224 21.58 4.21 0.75
N TYR A 225 20.67 4.03 1.71
CA TYR A 225 19.92 2.79 1.92
C TYR A 225 18.44 3.02 1.59
N SER A 226 17.71 1.92 1.43
CA SER A 226 16.27 1.91 1.23
C SER A 226 15.62 1.07 2.32
N LEU A 227 14.47 1.52 2.78
CA LEU A 227 13.54 0.77 3.61
C LEU A 227 12.23 0.64 2.83
N ASP A 228 11.91 -0.57 2.39
CA ASP A 228 10.76 -0.85 1.54
C ASP A 228 9.78 -1.78 2.29
N VAL A 229 8.60 -1.28 2.66
CA VAL A 229 7.56 -2.02 3.37
C VAL A 229 6.45 -2.39 2.37
N PHE A 230 6.18 -3.68 2.20
CA PHE A 230 5.14 -4.20 1.35
C PHE A 230 4.07 -4.92 2.17
N VAL A 231 2.81 -4.57 1.95
CA VAL A 231 1.68 -5.38 2.39
C VAL A 231 1.29 -6.28 1.22
N VAL A 232 1.29 -7.59 1.45
CA VAL A 232 1.11 -8.59 0.41
C VAL A 232 0.04 -9.61 0.76
N ASP A 233 -0.60 -10.15 -0.28
CA ASP A 233 -1.41 -11.37 -0.18
C ASP A 233 -0.91 -12.43 -1.19
N GLY A 234 -1.57 -13.59 -1.24
CA GLY A 234 -1.19 -14.71 -2.10
C GLY A 234 -0.51 -15.86 -1.36
N TRP A 235 -0.06 -15.63 -0.12
CA TRP A 235 0.45 -16.73 0.73
C TRP A 235 -0.71 -17.46 1.43
N PRO A 236 -0.84 -18.80 1.27
CA PRO A 236 -2.06 -19.52 1.63
C PRO A 236 -2.22 -19.80 3.14
N VAL A 237 -1.18 -19.55 3.95
CA VAL A 237 -1.16 -19.88 5.38
C VAL A 237 -0.77 -18.66 6.21
N GLU A 238 -1.28 -18.55 7.43
CA GLU A 238 -0.90 -17.47 8.35
C GLU A 238 0.58 -17.57 8.78
N ASP A 239 1.09 -18.81 8.87
CA ASP A 239 2.47 -19.09 9.27
C ASP A 239 3.49 -18.49 8.30
N THR A 240 4.51 -17.85 8.88
CA THR A 240 5.57 -17.18 8.13
C THR A 240 6.78 -18.05 7.85
N ASP A 241 6.96 -19.20 8.52
CA ASP A 241 8.19 -20.00 8.36
C ASP A 241 8.37 -20.49 6.91
N GLY A 242 7.28 -20.95 6.30
CA GLY A 242 7.28 -21.32 4.89
C GLY A 242 7.59 -20.14 3.96
N LEU A 243 7.08 -18.95 4.30
CA LEU A 243 7.29 -17.72 3.53
C LEU A 243 8.72 -17.22 3.65
N TYR A 244 9.32 -17.28 4.85
CA TYR A 244 10.74 -16.98 5.07
C TYR A 244 11.64 -17.88 4.24
N LYS A 245 11.34 -19.19 4.20
CA LYS A 245 12.10 -20.15 3.39
C LYS A 245 11.96 -19.85 1.89
N ALA A 246 10.75 -19.60 1.41
CA ALA A 246 10.52 -19.24 0.01
C ALA A 246 11.25 -17.96 -0.37
N MET A 247 11.24 -16.95 0.52
CA MET A 247 12.00 -15.70 0.37
C MET A 247 13.51 -15.96 0.31
N GLU A 248 14.05 -16.77 1.21
CA GLU A 248 15.49 -17.09 1.24
C GLU A 248 15.94 -17.79 -0.05
N GLU A 249 15.12 -18.72 -0.57
CA GLU A 249 15.37 -19.38 -1.84
C GLU A 249 15.30 -18.40 -3.02
N ALA A 250 14.31 -17.50 -3.05
CA ALA A 250 14.16 -16.49 -4.09
C ALA A 250 15.32 -15.48 -4.10
N VAL A 251 15.75 -15.01 -2.92
CA VAL A 251 16.91 -14.13 -2.75
C VAL A 251 18.20 -14.83 -3.20
N SER A 252 18.35 -16.11 -2.88
CA SER A 252 19.51 -16.91 -3.30
C SER A 252 19.57 -17.09 -4.82
N ARG A 253 18.42 -17.25 -5.48
CA ARG A 253 18.32 -17.31 -6.95
C ARG A 253 18.63 -15.96 -7.62
N SER A 254 18.29 -14.86 -6.95
CA SER A 254 18.42 -13.49 -7.48
C SER A 254 19.67 -12.73 -7.01
N LYS A 255 20.58 -13.36 -6.25
CA LYS A 255 21.83 -12.75 -5.76
C LYS A 255 22.69 -12.09 -6.85
N GLY A 256 22.61 -12.56 -8.10
CA GLY A 256 23.27 -11.91 -9.25
C GLY A 256 22.66 -10.55 -9.64
N SER A 257 21.38 -10.31 -9.33
CA SER A 257 20.62 -9.09 -9.66
C SER A 257 20.59 -8.08 -8.50
N LEU A 258 20.48 -8.54 -7.25
CA LEU A 258 20.35 -7.70 -6.05
C LEU A 258 21.70 -7.25 -5.45
N SER A 259 22.78 -8.01 -5.65
CA SER A 259 24.08 -7.70 -5.02
C SER A 259 24.81 -6.54 -5.69
N GLY A 260 24.56 -6.24 -6.96
CA GLY A 260 25.26 -5.21 -7.74
C GLY A 260 26.78 -5.26 -7.53
N SER A 261 27.39 -6.35 -7.97
CA SER A 261 28.83 -6.37 -8.20
C SER A 261 29.15 -5.44 -9.35
N LEU A 262 29.68 -4.26 -9.04
CA LEU A 262 30.59 -3.54 -9.93
C LEU A 262 31.93 -4.29 -9.93
N SER A 263 32.00 -5.43 -10.62
CA SER A 263 33.28 -5.98 -11.05
C SER A 263 33.53 -5.52 -12.47
N SER A 264 34.24 -4.39 -12.53
CA SER A 264 34.79 -3.80 -13.73
C SER A 264 35.48 -4.83 -14.61
N HIS A 265 35.24 -4.68 -15.92
CA HIS A 265 36.03 -5.21 -17.02
C HIS A 265 37.53 -5.32 -16.69
N SER A 266 38.03 -6.56 -16.62
CA SER A 266 39.42 -6.87 -16.97
C SER A 266 39.36 -7.68 -18.26
N ALA A 267 40.06 -7.19 -19.27
CA ALA A 267 39.89 -7.56 -20.65
C ALA A 267 40.57 -8.89 -21.03
N ILE A 268 39.96 -9.54 -22.03
CA ILE A 268 40.55 -10.19 -23.23
C ILE A 268 40.16 -11.66 -23.43
N ASP A 269 39.42 -11.83 -24.53
CA ASP A 269 39.24 -12.94 -25.48
C ASP A 269 38.92 -14.36 -24.99
N ASP A 270 37.75 -14.86 -25.41
CA ASP A 270 37.75 -15.56 -26.71
C ASP A 270 36.33 -15.68 -27.32
N ALA A 271 36.29 -15.55 -28.64
CA ALA A 271 35.10 -15.48 -29.44
C ALA A 271 34.35 -16.82 -29.53
N SER A 272 33.05 -16.82 -29.26
CA SER A 272 32.08 -17.56 -30.08
C SER A 272 30.66 -17.06 -29.83
N ALA A 273 29.93 -17.00 -30.93
CA ALA A 273 28.65 -16.35 -31.07
C ALA A 273 27.55 -16.97 -30.20
N THR A 274 26.75 -16.12 -29.57
CA THR A 274 25.30 -16.28 -29.58
C THR A 274 24.67 -14.91 -29.38
N GLN A 275 24.16 -14.34 -30.47
CA GLN A 275 23.13 -13.34 -30.40
C GLN A 275 21.95 -13.96 -29.63
N SER A 276 21.62 -13.45 -28.45
CA SER A 276 20.36 -13.77 -27.79
C SER A 276 19.78 -12.52 -27.15
N LYS A 277 18.89 -11.90 -27.93
CA LYS A 277 17.73 -11.07 -27.53
C LYS A 277 18.02 -9.78 -26.77
N SER A 278 18.40 -8.74 -27.52
CA SER A 278 18.14 -7.34 -27.15
C SER A 278 17.09 -6.74 -28.09
N ARG A 279 15.96 -7.44 -28.29
CA ARG A 279 14.95 -7.06 -29.30
C ARG A 279 13.51 -7.41 -28.93
N ASP A 280 13.16 -7.35 -27.64
CA ASP A 280 11.84 -7.83 -27.19
C ASP A 280 10.74 -6.75 -27.16
N TRP A 281 11.02 -5.50 -27.60
CA TRP A 281 10.04 -4.40 -27.49
C TRP A 281 9.96 -3.49 -28.72
N GLU A 282 10.58 -3.87 -29.86
CA GLU A 282 10.35 -3.20 -31.13
C GLU A 282 8.96 -3.58 -31.66
N ILE A 283 8.01 -2.65 -31.60
CA ILE A 283 6.68 -2.86 -32.17
C ILE A 283 6.74 -2.81 -33.70
N ASP A 284 6.00 -3.69 -34.37
CA ASP A 284 5.80 -3.55 -35.81
C ASP A 284 4.85 -2.38 -36.06
N ARG A 285 5.40 -1.25 -36.52
CA ARG A 285 4.66 -0.04 -36.83
C ARG A 285 3.49 -0.27 -37.80
N ARG A 286 3.51 -1.33 -38.61
CA ARG A 286 2.41 -1.69 -39.54
C ARG A 286 1.16 -2.17 -38.81
N LEU A 287 1.31 -2.69 -37.59
CA LEU A 287 0.22 -3.20 -36.76
C LEU A 287 -0.35 -2.14 -35.80
N LEU A 288 0.33 -1.00 -35.68
CA LEU A 288 -0.14 0.16 -34.92
C LEU A 288 -1.06 1.02 -35.79
N LYS A 289 -2.33 1.12 -35.40
CA LYS A 289 -3.28 2.06 -35.99
C LYS A 289 -3.35 3.30 -35.12
N ILE A 290 -2.99 4.46 -35.67
CA ILE A 290 -3.08 5.73 -34.95
C ILE A 290 -4.45 6.34 -35.24
N GLY A 291 -5.16 6.69 -34.17
CA GLY A 291 -6.47 7.32 -34.18
C GLY A 291 -6.39 8.83 -33.98
N GLU A 292 -7.38 9.37 -33.27
CA GLU A 292 -7.50 10.80 -33.01
C GLU A 292 -6.45 11.34 -32.03
N ARG A 293 -6.17 12.64 -32.12
CA ARG A 293 -5.27 13.31 -31.19
C ARG A 293 -5.99 13.55 -29.86
N ILE A 294 -5.46 13.01 -28.77
CA ILE A 294 -5.99 13.15 -27.42
C ILE A 294 -5.50 14.44 -26.79
N ALA A 295 -4.22 14.76 -26.93
CA ALA A 295 -3.61 15.93 -26.29
C ALA A 295 -2.43 16.48 -27.11
N SER A 296 -2.05 17.72 -26.83
CA SER A 296 -0.84 18.35 -27.36
C SER A 296 -0.11 19.03 -26.22
N GLY A 297 1.18 18.73 -26.08
CA GLY A 297 2.06 19.28 -25.06
C GLY A 297 3.30 19.90 -25.68
N SER A 298 4.15 20.49 -24.82
CA SER A 298 5.40 21.13 -25.23
C SER A 298 6.38 20.15 -25.89
N CYS A 299 6.43 18.91 -25.41
CA CYS A 299 7.35 17.87 -25.89
C CYS A 299 6.80 17.09 -27.10
N GLY A 300 5.49 17.14 -27.35
CA GLY A 300 4.88 16.30 -28.38
C GLY A 300 3.36 16.25 -28.34
N ASP A 301 2.80 15.56 -29.32
CA ASP A 301 1.36 15.32 -29.45
C ASP A 301 1.03 13.88 -29.04
N LEU A 302 -0.02 13.70 -28.25
CA LEU A 302 -0.50 12.39 -27.80
C LEU A 302 -1.74 11.98 -28.60
N TYR A 303 -1.71 10.77 -29.13
CA TYR A 303 -2.78 10.20 -29.94
C TYR A 303 -3.34 8.93 -29.31
N HIS A 304 -4.61 8.67 -29.58
CA HIS A 304 -5.17 7.33 -29.39
C HIS A 304 -4.57 6.42 -30.45
N GLY A 305 -4.37 5.15 -30.11
CA GLY A 305 -3.98 4.14 -31.06
C GLY A 305 -4.50 2.76 -30.66
N VAL A 306 -4.43 1.84 -31.61
CA VAL A 306 -4.75 0.43 -31.39
C VAL A 306 -3.59 -0.40 -31.88
N TYR A 307 -3.00 -1.21 -31.00
CA TYR A 307 -1.92 -2.15 -31.33
C TYR A 307 -2.37 -3.57 -30.99
N LEU A 308 -2.32 -4.50 -31.95
CA LEU A 308 -2.79 -5.88 -31.78
C LEU A 308 -4.23 -6.02 -31.24
N GLY A 309 -5.08 -5.02 -31.50
CA GLY A 309 -6.47 -4.98 -31.02
C GLY A 309 -6.63 -4.38 -29.62
N GLN A 310 -5.56 -3.92 -29.00
CA GLN A 310 -5.57 -3.28 -27.68
C GLN A 310 -5.42 -1.76 -27.81
N ASP A 311 -6.22 -1.03 -27.04
CA ASP A 311 -6.13 0.44 -26.96
C ASP A 311 -4.81 0.87 -26.33
N VAL A 312 -4.12 1.81 -26.97
CA VAL A 312 -2.83 2.35 -26.56
C VAL A 312 -2.80 3.87 -26.72
N ALA A 313 -1.93 4.54 -25.98
CA ALA A 313 -1.62 5.96 -26.19
C ALA A 313 -0.28 6.10 -26.93
N VAL A 314 -0.24 6.90 -27.99
CA VAL A 314 0.92 7.08 -28.86
C VAL A 314 1.43 8.51 -28.76
N LYS A 315 2.58 8.72 -28.12
CA LYS A 315 3.23 10.04 -27.96
C LYS A 315 4.18 10.29 -29.12
N PHE A 316 3.88 11.28 -29.96
CA PHE A 316 4.74 11.75 -31.04
C PHE A 316 5.59 12.92 -30.55
N LEU A 317 6.91 12.75 -30.56
CA LEU A 317 7.85 13.80 -30.18
C LEU A 317 8.19 14.66 -31.39
N ARG A 318 8.23 15.98 -31.20
CA ARG A 318 8.49 16.96 -32.29
C ARG A 318 9.98 17.01 -32.59
N SER A 319 10.34 16.82 -33.87
CA SER A 319 11.76 16.82 -34.31
C SER A 319 12.38 18.22 -34.35
N GLU A 320 11.57 19.29 -34.33
CA GLU A 320 12.08 20.66 -34.46
C GLU A 320 12.82 21.19 -33.22
N HIS A 321 12.89 20.42 -32.12
CA HIS A 321 13.53 20.81 -30.86
C HIS A 321 14.57 19.80 -30.34
N LEU A 322 14.99 18.81 -31.14
CA LEU A 322 15.93 17.77 -30.69
C LEU A 322 17.33 18.37 -30.42
N ASN A 323 17.62 18.67 -29.15
CA ASN A 323 18.95 18.91 -28.61
C ASN A 323 19.42 17.64 -27.88
N ASP A 324 20.74 17.44 -27.77
CA ASP A 324 21.35 16.31 -27.04
C ASP A 324 20.73 16.13 -25.62
N ALA A 325 20.40 17.23 -24.94
CA ALA A 325 19.75 17.21 -23.62
C ALA A 325 18.33 16.59 -23.62
N MET A 326 17.55 16.72 -24.69
CA MET A 326 16.23 16.07 -24.81
C MET A 326 16.34 14.63 -25.28
N GLU A 327 17.43 14.26 -25.97
CA GLU A 327 17.72 12.85 -26.26
C GLU A 327 18.09 12.10 -24.96
N ASP A 328 18.82 12.75 -24.06
CA ASP A 328 19.09 12.25 -22.71
C ASP A 328 17.79 12.12 -21.90
N GLU A 329 16.93 13.15 -21.91
CA GLU A 329 15.61 13.12 -21.24
C GLU A 329 14.70 12.02 -21.82
N PHE A 330 14.66 11.86 -23.14
CA PHE A 330 13.92 10.80 -23.80
C PHE A 330 14.46 9.42 -23.42
N THR A 331 15.78 9.26 -23.40
CA THR A 331 16.43 8.01 -23.01
C THR A 331 16.12 7.68 -21.55
N GLN A 332 16.09 8.70 -20.68
CA GLN A 332 15.68 8.58 -19.29
C GLN A 332 14.20 8.21 -19.15
N GLU A 333 13.29 8.90 -19.84
CA GLU A 333 11.84 8.63 -19.81
C GLU A 333 11.56 7.19 -20.29
N VAL A 334 12.19 6.78 -21.40
CA VAL A 334 12.10 5.39 -21.92
C VAL A 334 12.72 4.40 -20.94
N ALA A 335 13.82 4.73 -20.26
CA ALA A 335 14.44 3.85 -19.28
C ALA A 335 13.61 3.66 -18.00
N ILE A 336 12.76 4.62 -17.65
CA ILE A 336 11.81 4.54 -16.53
C ILE A 336 10.59 3.69 -16.92
N LEU A 337 10.12 3.82 -18.17
CA LEU A 337 8.99 3.04 -18.68
C LEU A 337 9.37 1.60 -19.10
N ARG A 338 10.65 1.22 -18.99
CA ARG A 338 11.21 -0.13 -19.20
C ARG A 338 11.27 -0.93 -17.89
#